data_AF-A0A7Y5VVV3-F1
#
_entry.id   AF-A0A7Y5VVV3-F1
#
_cell.length_a   1.000
_cell.length_b   1.000
_cell.length_c   1.000
_cell.angle_alpha   90.00
_cell.angle_beta   90.00
_cell.angle_gamma   90.00
#
_symmetry.space_group_name_H-M   'P 1'
#
loop_
_entity.id
_entity.type
_entity.pdbx_description
1 polymer ?
#
loop_
_entity_poly.entity_id
_entity_poly.type
_entity_poly.pdbx_seq_one_letter_code
_entity_poly.pdbx_strand_id
1 'polypeptide(L)'
;MLPAAAPEPPDRPDQPKIPALLLLAAQRRTDVAFDCQVTHYREGEEPSRSRCIVNRNNEVASFGFGTISGVTGSLEDGTRLYGLEEARLASPQGEWSRYQRSITGDLIVRDVSKSRTAVSDVRSIGMLPNGMCQLFTPIGLLEELERFMDSGPVEFKEVSRDGRPIVEALFPERRRRIVWHFDANDAGLITRVEDWSGDTLTSAAQVDYRVFNGSALPVKVAYLDGAERVRRVSEVEYRDVNSPDIPESLTPSHIGFLVGSVVSVRTGTSREDLVWAGDRLVTRAEFADLKQRGLIEDDPQLVAWLARARARGPVDVQAEGKGTAERFGKPATDPLIVPTPDASWRHRITPLLNAPDEADEWTRYVEQFISRYRLDDDQAARCRLFLQQARERRRQYLVSRRERLEALRQRTYRTAGDARLGREELSLLLRPLDDLFGELKARLERVPTRKQREAVEQSGVAERPNR
;
A
#
# COMPACT_ATOMS: atom_id res chain seq x y z
N MET A 1 -27.78 12.99 26.67
CA MET A 1 -26.72 12.09 27.19
C MET A 1 -25.84 11.72 26.02
N LEU A 2 -24.56 12.11 26.04
CA LEU A 2 -23.60 11.68 25.03
C LEU A 2 -23.31 10.18 25.23
N PRO A 3 -23.12 9.39 24.15
CA PRO A 3 -22.74 7.99 24.28
C PRO A 3 -21.37 7.90 24.96
N ALA A 4 -21.25 6.98 25.91
CA ALA A 4 -19.99 6.69 26.58
C ALA A 4 -18.93 6.31 25.54
N ALA A 5 -17.72 6.87 25.67
CA ALA A 5 -16.59 6.49 24.84
C ALA A 5 -16.38 4.98 24.92
N ALA A 6 -16.07 4.35 23.77
CA ALA A 6 -15.72 2.94 23.75
C ALA A 6 -14.53 2.69 24.69
N PRO A 7 -14.52 1.59 25.46
CA PRO A 7 -13.41 1.28 26.34
C PRO A 7 -12.12 1.15 25.51
N GLU A 8 -11.06 1.82 25.96
CA GLU A 8 -9.74 1.68 25.36
C GLU A 8 -9.33 0.20 25.36
N PRO A 9 -8.71 -0.30 24.27
CA PRO A 9 -8.21 -1.67 24.23
C PRO A 9 -7.22 -1.90 25.37
N PRO A 10 -7.18 -3.10 25.98
CA PRO A 10 -6.29 -3.38 27.09
C PRO A 10 -4.84 -3.10 26.69
N ASP A 11 -4.18 -2.22 27.45
CA ASP A 11 -2.77 -1.88 27.32
C ASP A 11 -1.97 -3.19 27.22
N ARG A 12 -1.28 -3.43 26.10
CA ARG A 12 -0.32 -4.53 26.01
C ARG A 12 0.91 -4.07 26.81
N PRO A 13 1.20 -4.67 27.97
CA PRO A 13 2.24 -4.18 28.88
C PRO A 13 3.65 -4.18 28.24
N ASP A 14 3.83 -4.88 27.12
CA ASP A 14 5.12 -5.08 26.46
C ASP A 14 5.31 -4.25 25.18
N GLN A 15 4.35 -3.41 24.78
CA GLN A 15 4.56 -2.53 23.62
C GLN A 15 5.26 -1.23 24.03
N PRO A 16 6.37 -0.86 23.37
CA PRO A 16 7.05 0.39 23.67
C PRO A 16 6.10 1.56 23.41
N LYS A 17 5.89 2.40 24.43
CA LYS A 17 5.09 3.62 24.30
C LYS A 17 5.82 4.60 23.39
N ILE A 18 5.26 4.83 22.21
CA ILE A 18 5.82 5.79 21.26
C ILE A 18 5.71 7.19 21.86
N PRO A 19 6.79 7.99 21.85
CA PRO A 19 6.81 9.39 22.27
C PRO A 19 5.68 10.21 21.64
N ALA A 20 5.06 11.08 22.44
CA ALA A 20 3.95 11.90 21.99
C ALA A 20 4.37 12.86 20.86
N LEU A 21 5.62 13.34 20.90
CA LEU A 21 6.21 14.19 19.86
C LEU A 21 6.38 13.45 18.53
N LEU A 22 6.82 12.19 18.56
CA LEU A 22 6.91 11.37 17.36
C LEU A 22 5.52 11.07 16.79
N LEU A 23 4.54 10.75 17.66
CA LEU A 23 3.15 10.60 17.24
C LEU A 23 2.61 11.89 16.64
N LEU A 24 2.88 13.06 17.22
CA LEU A 24 2.44 14.36 16.70
C LEU A 24 3.04 14.64 15.30
N ALA A 25 4.35 14.40 15.12
CA ALA A 25 4.99 14.55 13.82
C ALA A 25 4.50 13.52 12.79
N ALA A 26 4.14 12.32 13.23
CA ALA A 26 3.54 11.27 12.40
C ALA A 26 2.06 11.62 12.05
N GLN A 27 1.30 12.19 12.98
CA GLN A 27 -0.12 12.54 12.86
C GLN A 27 -0.37 13.90 12.20
N ARG A 28 0.68 14.56 11.67
CA ARG A 28 0.54 15.85 10.97
C ARG A 28 -0.68 15.81 10.05
N ARG A 29 -1.62 16.73 10.34
CA ARG A 29 -2.90 16.97 9.65
C ARG A 29 -3.21 15.91 8.60
N THR A 30 -3.78 14.79 9.06
CA THR A 30 -4.27 13.70 8.20
C THR A 30 -5.40 14.17 7.27
N ASP A 31 -5.90 15.39 7.46
CA ASP A 31 -6.83 16.10 6.58
C ASP A 31 -6.16 16.86 5.42
N VAL A 32 -4.83 16.82 5.28
CA VAL A 32 -4.14 17.47 4.15
C VAL A 32 -4.18 16.60 2.89
N ALA A 33 -4.82 17.14 1.86
CA ALA A 33 -4.68 16.66 0.49
C ALA A 33 -3.56 17.44 -0.21
N PHE A 34 -2.75 16.78 -1.05
CA PHE A 34 -1.75 17.45 -1.87
C PHE A 34 -1.53 16.74 -3.20
N ASP A 35 -1.09 17.49 -4.21
CA ASP A 35 -0.46 16.98 -5.43
C ASP A 35 0.91 17.65 -5.53
N CYS A 36 1.96 16.85 -5.50
CA CYS A 36 3.33 17.33 -5.52
C CYS A 36 4.19 16.52 -6.46
N GLN A 37 5.33 17.10 -6.83
CA GLN A 37 6.40 16.46 -7.55
C GLN A 37 7.65 16.49 -6.68
N VAL A 38 8.27 15.35 -6.42
CA VAL A 38 9.52 15.25 -5.68
C VAL A 38 10.67 14.99 -6.65
N THR A 39 11.71 15.81 -6.63
CA THR A 39 12.94 15.59 -7.39
C THR A 39 14.04 15.15 -6.45
N HIS A 40 14.68 14.03 -6.74
CA HIS A 40 15.81 13.51 -5.99
C HIS A 40 17.10 13.70 -6.76
N TYR A 41 18.05 14.36 -6.13
CA TYR A 41 19.41 14.54 -6.59
C TYR A 41 20.31 13.64 -5.76
N ARG A 42 21.16 12.84 -6.40
CA ARG A 42 22.23 12.09 -5.73
C ARG A 42 23.54 12.42 -6.44
N GLU A 43 24.61 12.52 -5.66
CA GLU A 43 25.95 12.79 -6.19
C GLU A 43 26.31 11.77 -7.29
N GLY A 44 26.63 12.27 -8.49
CA GLY A 44 27.01 11.44 -9.64
C GLY A 44 25.87 10.71 -10.35
N GLU A 45 24.61 10.99 -10.01
CA GLU A 45 23.44 10.42 -10.69
C GLU A 45 22.57 11.51 -11.33
N GLU A 46 21.87 11.16 -12.41
CA GLU A 46 20.84 12.04 -12.97
C GLU A 46 19.68 12.20 -11.97
N PRO A 47 19.05 13.39 -11.90
CA PRO A 47 17.91 13.60 -11.03
C PRO A 47 16.77 12.64 -11.38
N SER A 48 16.23 11.95 -10.37
CA SER A 48 14.98 11.21 -10.52
C SER A 48 13.82 12.05 -10.03
N ARG A 49 12.67 11.97 -10.69
CA ARG A 49 11.46 12.69 -10.30
C ARG A 49 10.40 11.69 -9.88
N SER A 50 9.53 12.08 -8.97
CA SER A 50 8.29 11.38 -8.69
C SER A 50 7.18 12.42 -8.53
N ARG A 51 5.94 12.04 -8.77
CA ARG A 51 4.73 12.77 -8.44
C ARG A 51 4.02 12.01 -7.34
N CYS A 52 3.48 12.68 -6.34
CA CYS A 52 2.68 12.09 -5.30
C CYS A 52 1.40 12.90 -5.13
N ILE A 53 0.27 12.20 -5.03
CA ILE A 53 -1.04 12.76 -4.78
C ILE A 53 -1.57 12.09 -3.52
N VAL A 54 -1.94 12.88 -2.52
CA VAL A 54 -2.71 12.43 -1.36
C VAL A 54 -4.04 13.16 -1.38
N ASN A 55 -5.14 12.42 -1.26
CA ASN A 55 -6.46 13.05 -1.15
C ASN A 55 -6.92 13.15 0.31
N ARG A 56 -8.08 13.78 0.52
CA ARG A 56 -8.67 14.00 1.84
C ARG A 56 -9.07 12.72 2.57
N ASN A 57 -9.21 11.61 1.85
CA ASN A 57 -9.50 10.29 2.42
C ASN A 57 -8.22 9.54 2.82
N ASN A 58 -7.04 10.19 2.78
CA ASN A 58 -5.72 9.59 2.96
C ASN A 58 -5.42 8.45 1.96
N GLU A 59 -6.05 8.47 0.79
CA GLU A 59 -5.58 7.65 -0.32
C GLU A 59 -4.32 8.31 -0.86
N VAL A 60 -3.30 7.50 -1.15
CA VAL A 60 -1.98 7.98 -1.57
C VAL A 60 -1.65 7.36 -2.92
N ALA A 61 -1.37 8.18 -3.92
CA ALA A 61 -0.91 7.74 -5.21
C ALA A 61 0.47 8.33 -5.49
N SER A 62 1.45 7.52 -5.88
CA SER A 62 2.73 8.01 -6.36
C SER A 62 3.04 7.54 -7.78
N PHE A 63 3.89 8.30 -8.45
CA PHE A 63 4.34 8.03 -9.81
C PHE A 63 5.79 8.45 -9.92
N GLY A 64 6.73 7.54 -10.14
CA GLY A 64 8.15 7.85 -10.36
C GLY A 64 8.49 8.03 -11.85
N PHE A 65 8.93 9.23 -12.24
CA PHE A 65 9.73 9.48 -13.44
C PHE A 65 11.22 9.41 -13.09
N GLY A 66 11.78 8.21 -12.97
CA GLY A 66 13.19 8.04 -12.68
C GLY A 66 13.85 7.06 -13.64
N THR A 67 15.13 7.25 -13.92
CA THR A 67 15.99 6.09 -14.14
C THR A 67 16.08 5.41 -12.77
N ILE A 68 15.19 4.46 -12.44
CA ILE A 68 15.36 3.72 -11.18
C ILE A 68 16.73 3.06 -11.24
N SER A 69 17.67 3.56 -10.44
CA SER A 69 18.98 2.96 -10.19
C SER A 69 18.85 1.66 -9.38
N GLY A 70 17.77 0.93 -9.60
CA GLY A 70 17.34 -0.29 -8.92
C GLY A 70 16.88 -1.36 -9.91
N VAL A 71 17.29 -1.27 -11.17
CA VAL A 71 17.62 -2.48 -11.93
C VAL A 71 19.11 -2.73 -11.71
N THR A 72 19.43 -3.77 -10.95
CA THR A 72 20.80 -4.27 -10.83
C THR A 72 21.21 -4.90 -12.15
N GLY A 73 21.72 -4.08 -13.06
CA GLY A 73 22.31 -4.51 -14.31
C GLY A 73 23.38 -3.53 -14.75
N SER A 74 24.63 -3.93 -14.59
CA SER A 74 25.77 -3.35 -15.28
C SER A 74 26.19 -4.30 -16.40
N LEU A 75 26.58 -3.74 -17.54
CA LEU A 75 27.30 -4.47 -18.57
C LEU A 75 28.68 -4.90 -18.02
N GLU A 76 29.32 -5.91 -18.61
CA GLU A 76 30.61 -6.45 -18.13
C GLU A 76 31.77 -5.44 -18.20
N ASP A 77 31.62 -4.38 -18.99
CA ASP A 77 32.55 -3.25 -19.10
C ASP A 77 32.39 -2.21 -17.97
N GLY A 78 31.41 -2.37 -17.09
CA GLY A 78 31.08 -1.44 -16.01
C GLY A 78 30.05 -0.36 -16.38
N THR A 79 29.52 -0.36 -17.60
CA THR A 79 28.48 0.57 -18.04
C THR A 79 27.15 0.25 -17.35
N ARG A 80 26.57 1.24 -16.66
CA ARG A 80 25.31 1.09 -15.92
C ARG A 80 24.12 1.29 -16.85
N LEU A 81 23.14 0.38 -16.81
CA LEU A 81 21.88 0.53 -17.53
C LEU A 81 20.95 1.49 -16.77
N TYR A 82 20.57 2.61 -17.40
CA TYR A 82 19.64 3.60 -16.84
C TYR A 82 18.34 3.65 -17.64
N GLY A 83 17.19 3.70 -16.94
CA GLY A 83 15.91 4.18 -17.51
C GLY A 83 14.74 3.21 -17.46
N LEU A 84 13.96 3.25 -16.38
CA LEU A 84 12.59 2.73 -16.32
C LEU A 84 11.74 3.64 -15.42
N GLU A 85 10.76 4.32 -16.02
CA GLU A 85 9.70 5.04 -15.30
C GLU A 85 8.76 4.03 -14.62
N GLU A 86 8.43 4.22 -13.34
CA GLU A 86 7.55 3.33 -12.54
C GLU A 86 6.41 4.13 -11.90
N ALA A 87 5.15 3.74 -12.12
CA ALA A 87 4.00 4.29 -11.38
C ALA A 87 3.64 3.41 -10.17
N ARG A 88 3.12 3.97 -9.06
CA ARG A 88 2.61 3.24 -7.88
C ARG A 88 1.39 3.92 -7.22
N LEU A 89 0.16 3.45 -7.42
CA LEU A 89 -1.05 3.93 -6.71
C LEU A 89 -1.30 3.10 -5.45
N ALA A 90 -1.80 3.70 -4.36
CA ALA A 90 -2.39 3.00 -3.23
C ALA A 90 -3.80 3.53 -2.90
N SER A 91 -4.75 2.62 -2.75
CA SER A 91 -6.14 2.90 -2.39
C SER A 91 -6.62 1.89 -1.34
N PRO A 92 -7.72 2.15 -0.60
CA PRO A 92 -8.35 1.17 0.27
C PRO A 92 -8.76 -0.14 -0.44
N GLN A 93 -8.82 -0.13 -1.78
CA GLN A 93 -9.23 -1.23 -2.64
C GLN A 93 -8.03 -1.96 -3.31
N GLY A 94 -6.79 -1.52 -3.08
CA GLY A 94 -5.58 -2.12 -3.64
C GLY A 94 -4.54 -1.11 -4.13
N GLU A 95 -3.37 -1.63 -4.51
CA GLU A 95 -2.26 -0.84 -5.08
C GLU A 95 -2.07 -1.14 -6.59
N TRP A 96 -1.36 -0.29 -7.35
CA TRP A 96 -1.32 -0.34 -8.82
C TRP A 96 0.04 0.10 -9.36
N SER A 97 0.66 -0.60 -10.34
CA SER A 97 1.92 -0.14 -10.94
C SER A 97 2.01 -0.22 -12.46
N ARG A 98 2.78 0.72 -13.07
CA ARG A 98 3.05 0.83 -14.53
C ARG A 98 4.55 0.72 -14.78
N TYR A 99 4.98 -0.06 -15.79
CA TYR A 99 6.39 -0.15 -16.21
C TYR A 99 6.57 0.10 -17.71
N GLN A 100 7.65 0.80 -18.08
CA GLN A 100 7.97 1.12 -19.48
C GLN A 100 9.10 0.21 -20.01
N ARG A 101 8.74 -0.83 -20.78
CA ARG A 101 9.57 -1.83 -21.53
C ARG A 101 9.93 -3.13 -20.78
N SER A 102 9.29 -4.24 -21.19
CA SER A 102 9.53 -5.67 -20.82
C SER A 102 9.45 -6.01 -19.33
N ILE A 103 8.47 -6.86 -19.00
CA ILE A 103 7.58 -6.72 -17.84
C ILE A 103 7.88 -7.80 -16.80
N THR A 104 8.31 -7.41 -15.60
CA THR A 104 7.68 -7.81 -14.32
C THR A 104 8.31 -7.05 -13.15
N GLY A 105 7.55 -6.14 -12.53
CA GLY A 105 7.85 -5.54 -11.23
C GLY A 105 6.64 -5.58 -10.28
N ASP A 106 6.92 -5.68 -8.99
CA ASP A 106 6.19 -6.49 -8.01
C ASP A 106 5.48 -5.60 -6.95
N LEU A 107 4.15 -5.60 -6.96
CA LEU A 107 3.21 -5.06 -5.94
C LEU A 107 2.93 -5.96 -4.69
N ILE A 108 2.83 -5.49 -3.46
CA ILE A 108 2.50 -6.37 -2.30
C ILE A 108 1.32 -5.75 -1.57
N VAL A 109 0.21 -6.50 -1.39
CA VAL A 109 -0.97 -5.98 -0.69
C VAL A 109 -0.94 -6.33 0.79
N ARG A 110 -1.14 -5.30 1.62
CA ARG A 110 -1.58 -5.38 3.02
C ARG A 110 -2.49 -4.16 3.33
N ASP A 111 -3.34 -4.29 4.33
CA ASP A 111 -4.24 -3.25 4.87
C ASP A 111 -3.43 -2.02 5.33
N VAL A 112 -3.76 -0.77 4.96
CA VAL A 112 -2.93 0.43 5.28
C VAL A 112 -2.80 0.67 6.79
N SER A 113 -3.72 0.14 7.60
CA SER A 113 -3.57 0.10 9.07
C SER A 113 -2.62 -1.00 9.58
N LYS A 114 -2.08 -1.84 8.67
CA LYS A 114 -1.27 -3.06 8.91
C LYS A 114 -0.28 -3.39 7.76
N SER A 115 0.12 -2.41 6.93
CA SER A 115 0.80 -2.64 5.63
C SER A 115 2.22 -2.12 5.58
N ARG A 116 3.09 -3.00 5.06
CA ARG A 116 4.56 -2.97 5.09
C ARG A 116 5.22 -2.37 3.83
N THR A 117 4.52 -1.73 2.89
CA THR A 117 5.13 -1.29 1.60
C THR A 117 4.76 0.12 1.11
N ALA A 118 5.81 0.94 0.96
CA ALA A 118 6.24 1.69 -0.22
C ALA A 118 5.31 2.66 -0.96
N VAL A 119 4.67 3.60 -0.26
CA VAL A 119 4.12 4.82 -0.87
C VAL A 119 4.81 6.06 -0.32
N SER A 120 5.21 6.98 -1.22
CA SER A 120 5.90 8.22 -0.86
C SER A 120 4.94 9.23 -0.26
N ASP A 121 4.49 9.00 0.97
CA ASP A 121 3.85 10.06 1.73
C ASP A 121 4.86 11.19 1.94
N VAL A 122 4.64 12.32 1.28
CA VAL A 122 5.56 13.45 1.33
C VAL A 122 5.77 13.95 2.77
N ARG A 123 4.76 13.75 3.63
CA ARG A 123 4.79 14.17 5.05
C ARG A 123 5.84 13.42 5.85
N SER A 124 6.23 12.21 5.42
CA SER A 124 7.22 11.37 6.10
C SER A 124 8.64 11.52 5.54
N ILE A 125 8.82 12.27 4.44
CA ILE A 125 10.15 12.51 3.88
C ILE A 125 11.01 13.26 4.89
N GLY A 126 12.16 12.66 5.22
CA GLY A 126 13.10 13.23 6.18
C GLY A 126 12.88 12.82 7.63
N MET A 127 11.86 11.99 7.93
CA MET A 127 11.69 11.40 9.25
C MET A 127 12.70 10.28 9.56
N LEU A 128 13.50 9.85 8.58
CA LEU A 128 14.56 8.86 8.75
C LEU A 128 15.86 9.30 8.05
N PRO A 129 17.02 8.92 8.60
CA PRO A 129 18.31 9.53 8.26
C PRO A 129 18.95 9.04 6.96
N ASN A 130 18.55 7.88 6.42
CA ASN A 130 19.26 7.23 5.30
C ASN A 130 18.57 7.34 3.92
N GLY A 131 17.52 8.16 3.80
CA GLY A 131 16.84 8.40 2.51
C GLY A 131 16.14 7.19 1.88
N MET A 132 16.17 6.02 2.53
CA MET A 132 15.45 4.82 2.06
C MET A 132 13.93 4.91 2.29
N CYS A 133 13.51 5.91 3.06
CA CYS A 133 12.18 5.94 3.69
C CYS A 133 11.16 6.78 2.94
N GLN A 134 11.34 6.92 1.63
CA GLN A 134 10.38 7.56 0.72
C GLN A 134 9.11 6.72 0.55
N LEU A 135 8.80 5.85 1.50
CA LEU A 135 8.06 4.63 1.25
C LEU A 135 7.09 4.32 2.40
N PHE A 136 6.90 5.22 3.36
CA PHE A 136 6.11 4.90 4.55
C PHE A 136 5.04 5.94 4.83
N THR A 137 3.84 5.44 5.12
CA THR A 137 2.86 6.18 5.91
C THR A 137 3.44 6.44 7.32
N PRO A 138 2.89 7.37 8.09
CA PRO A 138 3.18 7.54 9.50
C PRO A 138 3.19 6.23 10.31
N ILE A 139 2.29 5.29 9.97
CA ILE A 139 2.24 3.95 10.55
C ILE A 139 3.43 3.10 10.08
N GLY A 140 3.76 3.16 8.79
CA GLY A 140 4.92 2.48 8.22
C GLY A 140 6.26 2.91 8.84
N LEU A 141 6.38 4.16 9.32
CA LEU A 141 7.55 4.61 10.08
C LEU A 141 7.68 3.81 11.38
N LEU A 142 6.59 3.63 12.11
CA LEU A 142 6.57 2.85 13.34
C LEU A 142 6.86 1.38 13.07
N GLU A 143 6.31 0.83 11.98
CA GLU A 143 6.58 -0.54 11.57
C GLU A 143 8.03 -0.74 11.09
N GLU A 144 8.67 0.26 10.47
CA GLU A 144 10.10 0.17 10.15
C GLU A 144 10.98 0.33 11.37
N LEU A 145 10.58 1.20 12.31
CA LEU A 145 11.19 1.19 13.63
C LEU A 145 11.06 -0.21 14.21
N GLU A 146 9.88 -0.84 14.20
CA GLU A 146 9.63 -2.25 14.60
C GLU A 146 10.52 -3.26 13.86
N ARG A 147 10.74 -3.15 12.54
CA ARG A 147 11.71 -4.02 11.84
C ARG A 147 13.14 -3.76 12.27
N PHE A 148 13.49 -2.51 12.60
CA PHE A 148 14.73 -2.24 13.30
C PHE A 148 14.72 -2.84 14.72
N MET A 149 13.56 -2.97 15.37
CA MET A 149 13.32 -3.60 16.70
C MET A 149 13.21 -5.13 16.67
N ASP A 150 13.14 -5.80 15.51
CA ASP A 150 13.26 -7.27 15.44
C ASP A 150 14.61 -7.79 16.00
N SER A 151 15.51 -6.86 16.38
CA SER A 151 16.76 -7.10 17.09
C SER A 151 16.76 -6.67 18.56
N GLY A 152 15.60 -6.62 19.22
CA GLY A 152 15.50 -6.34 20.66
C GLY A 152 14.72 -5.07 21.01
N PRO A 153 14.49 -4.84 22.32
CA PRO A 153 13.65 -3.76 22.81
C PRO A 153 14.22 -2.38 22.45
N VAL A 154 13.32 -1.44 22.14
CA VAL A 154 13.67 -0.03 21.96
C VAL A 154 13.22 0.78 23.16
N GLU A 155 14.14 1.59 23.66
CA GLU A 155 13.87 2.57 24.70
C GLU A 155 13.76 3.95 24.05
N PHE A 156 12.63 4.63 24.26
CA PHE A 156 12.47 6.00 23.83
C PHE A 156 12.73 6.98 24.96
N LYS A 157 13.40 8.10 24.66
CA LYS A 157 13.63 9.22 25.59
C LYS A 157 13.22 10.52 24.95
N GLU A 158 12.35 11.28 25.63
CA GLU A 158 12.08 12.67 25.30
C GLU A 158 12.99 13.55 26.15
N VAL A 159 13.83 14.36 25.50
CA VAL A 159 14.77 15.28 26.17
C VAL A 159 14.67 16.67 25.56
N SER A 160 15.05 17.69 26.31
CA SER A 160 15.21 19.05 25.78
C SER A 160 16.69 19.39 25.75
N ARG A 161 17.18 19.85 24.60
CA ARG A 161 18.57 20.26 24.42
C ARG A 161 18.61 21.63 23.76
N ASP A 162 19.25 22.59 24.43
CA ASP A 162 19.35 23.98 23.96
C ASP A 162 17.97 24.60 23.63
N GLY A 163 16.94 24.25 24.42
CA GLY A 163 15.57 24.72 24.24
C GLY A 163 14.80 24.03 23.10
N ARG A 164 15.38 23.02 22.44
CA ARG A 164 14.71 22.24 21.39
C ARG A 164 14.24 20.88 21.92
N PRO A 165 13.01 20.45 21.57
CA PRO A 165 12.58 19.09 21.86
C PRO A 165 13.38 18.10 21.03
N ILE A 166 13.82 17.02 21.66
CA ILE A 166 14.50 15.90 21.03
C ILE A 166 13.82 14.61 21.47
N VAL A 167 13.68 13.68 20.53
CA VAL A 167 13.32 12.29 20.84
C VAL A 167 14.48 11.39 20.45
N GLU A 168 14.91 10.52 21.37
CA GLU A 168 15.91 9.49 21.10
C GLU A 168 15.24 8.10 21.13
N ALA A 169 15.46 7.29 20.10
CA ALA A 169 15.20 5.85 20.14
C ALA A 169 16.54 5.12 20.33
N LEU A 170 16.69 4.42 21.45
CA LEU A 170 17.88 3.66 21.79
C LEU A 170 17.66 2.18 21.46
N PHE A 171 18.64 1.57 20.80
CA PHE A 171 18.68 0.16 20.45
C PHE A 171 19.89 -0.48 21.16
N PRO A 172 19.77 -0.88 22.44
CA PRO A 172 20.91 -1.23 23.29
C PRO A 172 21.76 -2.37 22.72
N GLU A 173 21.12 -3.41 22.20
CA GLU A 173 21.78 -4.61 21.66
C GLU A 173 22.68 -4.30 20.45
N ARG A 174 22.33 -3.26 19.68
CA ARG A 174 23.09 -2.83 18.50
C ARG A 174 24.02 -1.65 18.77
N ARG A 175 24.03 -1.13 20.01
CA ARG A 175 24.66 0.15 20.36
C ARG A 175 24.26 1.24 19.36
N ARG A 176 23.01 1.25 18.90
CA ARG A 176 22.52 2.22 17.91
C ARG A 176 21.55 3.17 18.58
N ARG A 177 21.48 4.42 18.12
CA ARG A 177 20.40 5.34 18.47
C ARG A 177 19.97 6.18 17.28
N ILE A 178 18.68 6.47 17.21
CA ILE A 178 18.12 7.44 16.27
C ILE A 178 17.65 8.66 17.05
N VAL A 179 18.02 9.85 16.60
CA VAL A 179 17.73 11.10 17.31
C VAL A 179 16.93 12.02 16.39
N TRP A 180 15.69 12.35 16.77
CA TRP A 180 14.84 13.31 16.08
C TRP A 180 14.90 14.65 16.80
N HIS A 181 15.28 15.69 16.07
CA HIS A 181 15.32 17.07 16.53
C HIS A 181 14.09 17.80 16.02
N PHE A 182 13.35 18.45 16.91
CA PHE A 182 12.14 19.18 16.58
C PHE A 182 12.39 20.69 16.58
N ASP A 183 11.59 21.43 15.82
CA ASP A 183 11.60 22.89 15.84
C ASP A 183 11.18 23.40 17.23
N ALA A 184 11.84 24.47 17.71
CA ALA A 184 11.56 25.03 19.03
C ALA A 184 10.19 25.73 19.10
N ASN A 185 9.70 26.24 17.97
CA ASN A 185 8.46 27.00 17.88
C ASN A 185 7.29 26.10 17.43
N ASP A 186 7.58 24.97 16.80
CA ASP A 186 6.59 23.97 16.41
C ASP A 186 7.14 22.56 16.67
N ALA A 187 6.80 22.01 17.84
CA ALA A 187 7.24 20.69 18.27
C ALA A 187 6.69 19.55 17.39
N GLY A 188 5.85 19.83 16.39
CA GLY A 188 5.44 18.86 15.37
C GLY A 188 6.42 18.77 14.19
N LEU A 189 7.41 19.66 14.07
CA LEU A 189 8.31 19.75 12.92
C LEU A 189 9.69 19.15 13.19
N ILE A 190 9.94 17.96 12.69
CA ILE A 190 11.27 17.32 12.70
C ILE A 190 12.18 18.08 11.75
N THR A 191 13.15 18.82 12.27
CA THR A 191 14.11 19.61 11.48
C THR A 191 15.37 18.82 11.14
N ARG A 192 15.69 17.80 11.95
CA ARG A 192 16.82 16.91 11.72
C ARG A 192 16.59 15.53 12.32
N VAL A 193 17.12 14.50 11.66
CA VAL A 193 17.15 13.12 12.16
C VAL A 193 18.56 12.59 12.05
N GLU A 194 19.08 11.95 13.08
CA GLU A 194 20.43 11.40 13.10
C GLU A 194 20.40 9.91 13.41
N ASP A 195 21.29 9.16 12.77
CA ASP A 195 21.59 7.77 13.08
C ASP A 195 22.98 7.67 13.68
N TRP A 196 23.10 7.07 14.85
CA TRP A 196 24.34 6.90 15.57
C TRP A 196 24.61 5.42 15.83
N SER A 197 25.84 4.99 15.62
CA SER A 197 26.36 3.68 16.04
C SER A 197 27.47 3.92 17.07
N GLY A 198 27.16 3.67 18.33
CA GLY A 198 27.94 4.14 19.47
C GLY A 198 28.00 5.67 19.47
N ASP A 199 29.22 6.20 19.52
CA ASP A 199 29.48 7.64 19.47
C ASP A 199 29.76 8.16 18.05
N THR A 200 29.57 7.32 17.04
CA THR A 200 29.82 7.67 15.63
C THR A 200 28.51 7.97 14.92
N LEU A 201 28.36 9.18 14.39
CA LEU A 201 27.28 9.52 13.46
C LEU A 201 27.46 8.71 12.18
N THR A 202 26.45 7.96 11.76
CA THR A 202 26.50 7.12 10.55
C THR A 202 25.79 7.79 9.38
N SER A 203 24.68 8.48 9.66
CA SER A 203 23.92 9.26 8.68
C SER A 203 23.03 10.29 9.37
N ALA A 204 22.58 11.30 8.62
CA ALA A 204 21.58 12.24 9.10
C ALA A 204 20.66 12.70 7.96
N ALA A 205 19.50 13.23 8.29
CA ALA A 205 18.62 13.97 7.40
C ALA A 205 18.36 15.36 7.98
N GLN A 206 18.41 16.40 7.15
CA GLN A 206 18.01 17.76 7.47
C GLN A 206 16.79 18.14 6.63
N VAL A 207 15.77 18.71 7.25
CA VAL A 207 14.44 18.92 6.64
C VAL A 207 14.06 20.39 6.73
N ASP A 208 13.82 20.99 5.57
CA ASP A 208 13.25 22.33 5.44
C ASP A 208 11.76 22.24 5.15
N TYR A 209 10.97 23.09 5.81
CA TYR A 209 9.51 23.15 5.68
C TYR A 209 9.04 24.45 5.04
N ARG A 210 7.85 24.41 4.46
CA ARG A 210 7.06 25.59 4.09
C ARG A 210 5.61 25.37 4.50
N VAL A 211 4.94 26.45 4.90
CA VAL A 211 3.51 26.43 5.24
C VAL A 211 2.67 26.63 3.97
N PHE A 212 1.75 25.70 3.73
CA PHE A 212 0.76 25.75 2.65
C PHE A 212 -0.64 25.66 3.25
N ASN A 213 -1.46 26.70 3.08
CA ASN A 213 -2.84 26.73 3.60
C ASN A 213 -2.95 26.31 5.08
N GLY A 214 -2.00 26.77 5.91
CA GLY A 214 -1.95 26.48 7.35
C GLY A 214 -1.34 25.13 7.72
N SER A 215 -0.81 24.36 6.77
CA SER A 215 -0.13 23.09 6.99
C SER A 215 1.35 23.19 6.62
N ALA A 216 2.25 22.87 7.56
CA ALA A 216 3.68 22.82 7.29
C ALA A 216 4.06 21.49 6.60
N LEU A 217 4.65 21.58 5.41
CA LEU A 217 5.04 20.42 4.61
C LEU A 217 6.52 20.52 4.21
N PRO A 218 7.26 19.39 4.15
CA PRO A 218 8.67 19.41 3.78
C PRO A 218 8.82 19.84 2.32
N VAL A 219 9.73 20.77 2.06
CA VAL A 219 10.06 21.29 0.71
C VAL A 219 11.45 20.87 0.26
N LYS A 220 12.35 20.58 1.19
CA LYS A 220 13.70 20.12 0.90
C LYS A 220 14.21 19.22 2.00
N VAL A 221 14.83 18.10 1.63
CA VAL A 221 15.47 17.17 2.56
C VAL A 221 16.86 16.82 2.08
N ALA A 222 17.88 17.16 2.86
CA ALA A 222 19.26 16.77 2.61
C ALA A 222 19.61 15.55 3.46
N TYR A 223 20.00 14.46 2.81
CA TYR A 223 20.54 13.26 3.47
C TYR A 223 22.06 13.31 3.46
N LEU A 224 22.63 13.15 4.64
CA LEU A 224 24.03 13.35 4.97
C LEU A 224 24.65 12.00 5.35
N ASP A 225 25.92 11.79 5.01
CA ASP A 225 26.70 10.68 5.58
C ASP A 225 27.22 11.03 6.99
N GLY A 226 27.93 10.10 7.63
CA GLY A 226 28.49 10.30 8.97
C GLY A 226 29.54 11.41 9.09
N ALA A 227 30.05 11.91 7.96
CA ALA A 227 30.93 13.08 7.89
C ALA A 227 30.17 14.37 7.51
N GLU A 228 28.85 14.34 7.61
CA GLU A 228 27.93 15.43 7.26
C GLU A 228 28.00 15.90 5.80
N ARG A 229 28.47 15.05 4.89
CA ARG A 229 28.46 15.37 3.46
C ARG A 229 27.12 15.00 2.87
N VAL A 230 26.54 15.91 2.07
CA VAL A 230 25.30 15.67 1.34
C VAL A 230 25.49 14.54 0.34
N ARG A 231 24.78 13.44 0.55
CA ARG A 231 24.73 12.30 -0.38
C ARG A 231 23.53 12.36 -1.30
N ARG A 232 22.42 12.88 -0.79
CA ARG A 232 21.16 12.97 -1.54
C ARG A 232 20.39 14.21 -1.10
N VAL A 233 19.71 14.84 -2.04
CA VAL A 233 18.73 15.90 -1.77
C VAL A 233 17.41 15.48 -2.38
N SER A 234 16.32 15.59 -1.62
CA SER A 234 14.96 15.53 -2.16
C SER A 234 14.36 16.93 -2.10
N GLU A 235 13.97 17.48 -3.23
CA GLU A 235 13.23 18.74 -3.32
C GLU A 235 11.77 18.45 -3.68
N VAL A 236 10.84 19.04 -2.96
CA VAL A 236 9.40 18.83 -3.15
C VAL A 236 8.78 20.10 -3.72
N GLU A 237 8.24 19.97 -4.92
CA GLU A 237 7.47 20.98 -5.62
C GLU A 237 5.98 20.67 -5.47
N TYR A 238 5.27 21.45 -4.65
CA TYR A 238 3.83 21.31 -4.50
C TYR A 238 3.13 22.04 -5.66
N ARG A 239 2.25 21.32 -6.37
CA ARG A 239 1.35 21.90 -7.36
C ARG A 239 0.10 22.43 -6.67
N ASP A 240 -0.51 21.57 -5.86
CA ASP A 240 -1.73 21.86 -5.13
C ASP A 240 -1.65 21.33 -3.69
N VAL A 241 -2.19 22.09 -2.75
CA VAL A 241 -2.36 21.67 -1.34
C VAL A 241 -3.74 22.09 -0.87
N ASN A 242 -4.54 21.13 -0.41
CA ASN A 242 -5.93 21.28 -0.02
C ASN A 242 -6.82 21.89 -1.12
N SER A 243 -6.37 21.88 -2.37
CA SER A 243 -7.15 22.35 -3.51
C SER A 243 -8.40 21.49 -3.69
N PRO A 244 -9.56 22.09 -4.02
CA PRO A 244 -10.75 21.33 -4.42
C PRO A 244 -10.52 20.53 -5.72
N ASP A 245 -9.49 20.86 -6.50
CA ASP A 245 -9.13 20.14 -7.73
C ASP A 245 -8.43 18.80 -7.43
N ILE A 246 -7.98 18.57 -6.19
CA ILE A 246 -7.49 17.25 -5.78
C ILE A 246 -8.70 16.34 -5.58
N PRO A 247 -8.83 15.26 -6.37
CA PRO A 247 -10.04 14.44 -6.39
C PRO A 247 -10.23 13.70 -5.06
N GLU A 248 -11.49 13.56 -4.63
CA GLU A 248 -11.83 12.84 -3.39
C GLU A 248 -11.52 11.34 -3.45
N SER A 249 -11.39 10.77 -4.65
CA SER A 249 -10.97 9.39 -4.88
C SER A 249 -9.87 9.35 -5.95
N LEU A 250 -8.77 8.64 -5.67
CA LEU A 250 -7.70 8.49 -6.65
C LEU A 250 -8.03 7.35 -7.62
N THR A 251 -7.83 7.62 -8.91
CA THR A 251 -8.00 6.65 -9.99
C THR A 251 -6.67 6.56 -10.73
N PRO A 252 -6.42 5.48 -11.49
CA PRO A 252 -5.21 5.37 -12.30
C PRO A 252 -5.01 6.56 -13.27
N SER A 253 -6.08 7.18 -13.77
CA SER A 253 -5.95 8.34 -14.66
C SER A 253 -5.38 9.58 -13.96
N HIS A 254 -5.69 9.80 -12.67
CA HIS A 254 -5.14 10.93 -11.88
C HIS A 254 -3.61 10.91 -11.78
N ILE A 255 -3.00 9.73 -11.88
CA ILE A 255 -1.55 9.54 -11.90
C ILE A 255 -0.99 9.21 -13.29
N GLY A 256 -1.79 9.40 -14.35
CA GLY A 256 -1.33 9.27 -15.72
C GLY A 256 -1.24 7.84 -16.25
N PHE A 257 -2.02 6.89 -15.74
CA PHE A 257 -2.28 5.65 -16.48
C PHE A 257 -3.14 5.97 -17.69
N LEU A 258 -2.58 5.70 -18.86
CA LEU A 258 -3.22 5.88 -20.14
C LEU A 258 -3.98 4.61 -20.53
N VAL A 259 -5.08 4.72 -21.28
CA VAL A 259 -5.83 3.54 -21.77
C VAL A 259 -4.87 2.61 -22.52
N GLY A 260 -4.91 1.32 -22.19
CA GLY A 260 -3.98 0.31 -22.70
C GLY A 260 -2.72 0.10 -21.86
N SER A 261 -2.52 0.90 -20.81
CA SER A 261 -1.41 0.68 -19.87
C SER A 261 -1.62 -0.63 -19.12
N VAL A 262 -0.60 -1.50 -19.12
CA VAL A 262 -0.59 -2.70 -18.26
C VAL A 262 -0.42 -2.24 -16.82
N VAL A 263 -1.29 -2.75 -15.95
CA VAL A 263 -1.31 -2.50 -14.53
C VAL A 263 -1.07 -3.84 -13.83
N SER A 264 0.01 -3.96 -13.08
CA SER A 264 0.20 -5.14 -12.23
C SER A 264 -0.54 -4.91 -10.90
N VAL A 265 -1.56 -5.74 -10.64
CA VAL A 265 -2.28 -5.82 -9.37
C VAL A 265 -1.77 -7.03 -8.60
N ARG A 266 -1.53 -6.89 -7.30
CA ARG A 266 -1.16 -7.99 -6.42
C ARG A 266 -2.17 -8.06 -5.30
N THR A 267 -2.37 -9.25 -4.78
CA THR A 267 -3.29 -9.52 -3.68
C THR A 267 -2.65 -10.61 -2.84
N GLY A 268 -2.09 -10.23 -1.70
CA GLY A 268 -1.17 -11.10 -0.94
C GLY A 268 0.09 -11.41 -1.76
N THR A 269 0.37 -12.70 -1.99
CA THR A 269 1.48 -13.18 -2.83
C THR A 269 1.14 -13.26 -4.31
N SER A 270 -0.15 -13.26 -4.66
CA SER A 270 -0.61 -13.43 -6.04
C SER A 270 -0.44 -12.14 -6.85
N ARG A 271 -0.02 -12.29 -8.11
CA ARG A 271 0.16 -11.21 -9.09
C ARG A 271 -0.71 -11.44 -10.31
N GLU A 272 -1.41 -10.41 -10.73
CA GLU A 272 -2.22 -10.38 -11.94
C GLU A 272 -1.86 -9.13 -12.75
N ASP A 273 -1.57 -9.32 -14.04
CA ASP A 273 -1.35 -8.21 -14.96
C ASP A 273 -2.66 -7.90 -15.67
N LEU A 274 -3.27 -6.78 -15.29
CA LEU A 274 -4.49 -6.24 -15.87
C LEU A 274 -4.14 -5.09 -16.83
N VAL A 275 -5.13 -4.58 -17.53
CA VAL A 275 -4.99 -3.44 -18.44
C VAL A 275 -5.98 -2.36 -18.02
N TRP A 276 -5.53 -1.11 -17.99
CA TRP A 276 -6.41 0.02 -17.75
C TRP A 276 -7.25 0.31 -19.00
N ALA A 277 -8.58 0.15 -18.89
CA ALA A 277 -9.53 0.40 -19.98
C ALA A 277 -10.04 1.87 -20.03
N GLY A 278 -9.58 2.73 -19.11
CA GLY A 278 -10.00 4.13 -19.02
C GLY A 278 -10.93 4.40 -17.84
N ASP A 279 -11.77 3.44 -17.49
CA ASP A 279 -12.71 3.49 -16.37
C ASP A 279 -12.48 2.38 -15.33
N ARG A 280 -11.92 1.24 -15.77
CA ARG A 280 -11.69 0.06 -14.94
C ARG A 280 -10.45 -0.73 -15.36
N LEU A 281 -10.03 -1.65 -14.50
CA LEU A 281 -9.12 -2.71 -14.89
C LEU A 281 -9.87 -3.85 -15.55
N VAL A 282 -9.29 -4.36 -16.61
CA VAL A 282 -9.79 -5.52 -17.33
C VAL A 282 -8.65 -6.49 -17.58
N THR A 283 -8.99 -7.75 -17.84
CA THR A 283 -7.97 -8.71 -18.29
C THR A 283 -7.43 -8.31 -19.67
N ARG A 284 -6.25 -8.79 -20.05
CA ARG A 284 -5.73 -8.57 -21.42
C ARG A 284 -6.67 -9.09 -22.52
N ALA A 285 -7.35 -10.21 -22.26
CA ALA A 285 -8.30 -10.81 -23.19
C ALA A 285 -9.55 -9.93 -23.34
N GLU A 286 -10.09 -9.43 -22.23
CA GLU A 286 -11.22 -8.49 -22.25
C GLU A 286 -10.83 -7.16 -22.92
N PHE A 287 -9.65 -6.61 -22.63
CA PHE A 287 -9.16 -5.41 -23.32
C PHE A 287 -9.08 -5.61 -24.84
N ALA A 288 -8.58 -6.78 -25.28
CA ALA A 288 -8.51 -7.11 -26.70
C ALA A 288 -9.91 -7.24 -27.34
N ASP A 289 -10.89 -7.85 -26.66
CA ASP A 289 -12.30 -7.90 -27.12
C ASP A 289 -12.90 -6.50 -27.26
N LEU A 290 -12.77 -5.67 -26.22
CA LEU A 290 -13.28 -4.30 -26.23
C LEU A 290 -12.66 -3.49 -27.37
N LYS A 291 -11.36 -3.65 -27.62
CA LYS A 291 -10.65 -3.00 -28.73
C LYS A 291 -11.11 -3.53 -30.10
N GLN A 292 -11.29 -4.85 -30.25
CA GLN A 292 -11.79 -5.46 -31.49
C GLN A 292 -13.21 -4.97 -31.84
N ARG A 293 -14.03 -4.70 -30.83
CA ARG A 293 -15.38 -4.16 -30.98
C ARG A 293 -15.41 -2.64 -31.21
N GLY A 294 -14.27 -1.97 -31.19
CA GLY A 294 -14.16 -0.51 -31.34
C GLY A 294 -14.72 0.28 -30.15
N LEU A 295 -14.81 -0.35 -28.97
CA LEU A 295 -15.34 0.31 -27.76
C LEU A 295 -14.27 1.08 -27.00
N ILE A 296 -13.00 0.69 -27.16
CA ILE A 296 -11.84 1.37 -26.57
C ILE A 296 -10.71 1.40 -27.59
N GLU A 297 -9.83 2.39 -27.45
CA GLU A 297 -8.58 2.48 -28.20
C GLU A 297 -7.43 2.69 -27.22
N ASP A 298 -6.22 2.26 -27.61
CA ASP A 298 -5.03 2.64 -26.85
C ASP A 298 -4.89 4.16 -26.89
N ASP A 299 -4.49 4.74 -25.78
CA ASP A 299 -4.27 6.17 -25.72
C ASP A 299 -3.17 6.60 -26.71
N PRO A 300 -3.39 7.67 -27.51
CA PRO A 300 -2.41 8.12 -28.52
C PRO A 300 -1.02 8.39 -27.94
N GLN A 301 -0.93 8.89 -26.70
CA GLN A 301 0.34 9.15 -26.03
C GLN A 301 1.03 7.83 -25.65
N LEU A 302 0.28 6.83 -25.19
CA LEU A 302 0.81 5.48 -24.95
C LEU A 302 1.34 4.85 -26.23
N VAL A 303 0.58 4.96 -27.34
CA VAL A 303 0.99 4.46 -28.65
C VAL A 303 2.30 5.13 -29.11
N ALA A 304 2.38 6.46 -29.01
CA ALA A 304 3.58 7.21 -29.35
C ALA A 304 4.78 6.80 -28.48
N TRP A 305 4.56 6.55 -27.19
CA TRP A 305 5.61 6.09 -26.28
C TRP A 305 6.10 4.68 -26.63
N LEU A 306 5.19 3.74 -26.89
CA LEU A 306 5.54 2.39 -27.30
C LEU A 306 6.25 2.37 -28.67
N ALA A 307 5.87 3.26 -29.58
CA ALA A 307 6.55 3.44 -30.87
C ALA A 307 7.99 3.93 -30.68
N ARG A 308 8.21 4.98 -29.88
CA ARG A 308 9.56 5.43 -29.48
C ARG A 308 10.33 4.31 -28.78
N ALA A 309 9.63 3.48 -28.01
CA ALA A 309 10.23 2.36 -27.31
C ALA A 309 10.81 1.32 -28.26
N ARG A 310 9.99 0.89 -29.23
CA ARG A 310 10.38 -0.05 -30.28
C ARG A 310 11.45 0.53 -31.20
N ALA A 311 11.38 1.83 -31.51
CA ALA A 311 12.33 2.51 -32.39
C ALA A 311 13.75 2.57 -31.82
N ARG A 312 13.92 2.51 -30.49
CA ARG A 312 15.25 2.38 -29.86
C ARG A 312 15.85 0.96 -29.99
N GLY A 313 15.13 0.02 -30.62
CA GLY A 313 15.52 -1.38 -30.75
C GLY A 313 15.38 -2.16 -29.43
N PRO A 314 15.41 -3.50 -29.49
CA PRO A 314 15.73 -4.28 -28.30
C PRO A 314 17.09 -3.82 -27.78
N VAL A 315 17.21 -3.58 -26.47
CA VAL A 315 18.53 -3.47 -25.85
C VAL A 315 19.19 -4.83 -26.06
N ASP A 316 20.28 -4.86 -26.81
CA ASP A 316 20.98 -6.11 -27.12
C ASP A 316 21.66 -6.62 -25.85
N VAL A 317 20.97 -7.47 -25.10
CA VAL A 317 21.48 -8.09 -23.87
C VAL A 317 22.42 -9.27 -24.20
N GLN A 318 22.61 -9.62 -25.48
CA GLN A 318 23.34 -10.83 -25.89
C GLN A 318 24.74 -10.61 -26.48
N ALA A 319 25.20 -9.37 -26.67
CA ALA A 319 26.39 -9.13 -27.50
C ALA A 319 27.77 -9.31 -26.82
N GLU A 320 27.95 -9.30 -25.50
CA GLU A 320 29.32 -9.24 -24.91
C GLU A 320 29.65 -10.20 -23.76
N GLY A 321 28.82 -11.21 -23.47
CA GLY A 321 29.07 -12.17 -22.37
C GLY A 321 30.07 -13.30 -22.65
N LYS A 322 31.16 -13.07 -23.41
CA LYS A 322 32.18 -14.12 -23.70
C LYS A 322 33.51 -13.95 -22.96
N GLY A 323 33.67 -12.95 -22.09
CA GLY A 323 34.98 -12.62 -21.50
C GLY A 323 35.22 -13.06 -20.05
N THR A 324 34.20 -13.42 -19.26
CA THR A 324 34.31 -13.43 -17.78
C THR A 324 34.20 -14.82 -17.12
N ALA A 325 33.82 -15.86 -17.87
CA ALA A 325 33.59 -17.20 -17.32
C ALA A 325 34.86 -17.90 -16.78
N GLU A 326 36.07 -17.40 -17.06
CA GLU A 326 37.32 -17.97 -16.54
C GLU A 326 37.78 -17.38 -15.20
N ARG A 327 37.17 -16.27 -14.72
CA ARG A 327 37.60 -15.61 -13.47
C ARG A 327 36.83 -16.00 -12.21
N PHE A 328 35.65 -16.57 -12.35
CA PHE A 328 34.84 -17.03 -11.21
C PHE A 328 34.68 -18.54 -11.32
N GLY A 329 35.38 -19.25 -10.43
CA GLY A 329 35.39 -20.72 -10.39
C GLY A 329 33.97 -21.30 -10.45
N LYS A 330 33.86 -22.47 -11.09
CA LYS A 330 32.60 -23.21 -11.30
C LYS A 330 31.70 -23.14 -10.07
N PRO A 331 30.46 -22.62 -10.16
CA PRO A 331 29.53 -22.69 -9.06
C PRO A 331 29.22 -24.15 -8.78
N ALA A 332 29.22 -24.51 -7.49
CA ALA A 332 28.70 -25.79 -7.05
C ALA A 332 27.26 -25.93 -7.55
N THR A 333 26.97 -27.05 -8.20
CA THR A 333 25.62 -27.43 -8.61
C THR A 333 24.79 -27.73 -7.38
N ASP A 334 24.18 -26.70 -6.80
CA ASP A 334 23.05 -26.86 -5.90
C ASP A 334 21.79 -27.16 -6.75
N PRO A 335 20.99 -28.19 -6.44
CA PRO A 335 19.84 -28.55 -7.25
C PRO A 335 18.80 -27.41 -7.24
N LEU A 336 18.47 -26.94 -8.45
CA LEU A 336 17.42 -25.96 -8.74
C LEU A 336 16.18 -26.18 -7.87
N ILE A 337 15.93 -25.24 -6.95
CA ILE A 337 14.66 -25.13 -6.23
C ILE A 337 13.59 -24.74 -7.26
N VAL A 338 12.82 -25.71 -7.73
CA VAL A 338 11.60 -25.46 -8.51
C VAL A 338 10.65 -24.66 -7.62
N PRO A 339 10.21 -23.44 -8.01
CA PRO A 339 9.29 -22.66 -7.19
C PRO A 339 8.02 -23.47 -6.97
N THR A 340 7.70 -23.70 -5.69
CA THR A 340 6.51 -24.46 -5.30
C THR A 340 5.26 -23.67 -5.75
N PRO A 341 4.27 -24.31 -6.40
CA PRO A 341 3.04 -23.64 -6.81
C PRO A 341 2.37 -22.94 -5.61
N ASP A 342 2.01 -21.66 -5.76
CA ASP A 342 1.37 -20.86 -4.70
C ASP A 342 0.03 -21.47 -4.29
N ALA A 343 0.01 -22.09 -3.11
CA ALA A 343 -1.16 -22.69 -2.48
C ALA A 343 -1.71 -21.83 -1.32
N SER A 344 -1.35 -20.54 -1.24
CA SER A 344 -1.75 -19.62 -0.17
C SER A 344 -3.26 -19.49 0.01
N TRP A 345 -4.03 -19.68 -1.07
CA TRP A 345 -5.49 -19.70 -1.02
C TRP A 345 -6.06 -20.80 -0.11
N ARG A 346 -5.31 -21.88 0.18
CA ARG A 346 -5.70 -22.91 1.15
C ARG A 346 -5.91 -22.34 2.56
N HIS A 347 -5.20 -21.26 2.91
CA HIS A 347 -5.41 -20.59 4.19
C HIS A 347 -6.81 -19.97 4.32
N ARG A 348 -7.53 -19.73 3.20
CA ARG A 348 -8.94 -19.29 3.23
C ARG A 348 -9.91 -20.43 3.56
N ILE A 349 -9.52 -21.70 3.42
CA ILE A 349 -10.38 -22.85 3.75
C ILE A 349 -10.39 -23.10 5.26
N THR A 350 -9.26 -22.88 5.93
CA THR A 350 -9.12 -23.19 7.36
C THR A 350 -10.14 -22.45 8.24
N PRO A 351 -10.36 -21.12 8.09
CA PRO A 351 -11.39 -20.41 8.84
C PRO A 351 -12.81 -20.93 8.56
N LEU A 352 -13.11 -21.27 7.30
CA LEU A 352 -14.41 -21.81 6.89
C LEU A 352 -14.71 -23.17 7.54
N LEU A 353 -13.69 -23.98 7.80
CA LEU A 353 -13.83 -25.30 8.43
C LEU A 353 -13.84 -25.24 9.96
N ASN A 354 -13.05 -24.35 10.55
CA ASN A 354 -12.80 -24.33 11.99
C ASN A 354 -13.69 -23.34 12.75
N ALA A 355 -14.16 -22.29 12.09
CA ALA A 355 -14.89 -21.20 12.74
C ALA A 355 -16.10 -20.79 11.89
N PRO A 356 -17.20 -21.57 11.88
CA PRO A 356 -18.47 -21.12 11.30
C PRO A 356 -19.01 -19.84 11.96
N ASP A 357 -18.45 -19.46 13.12
CA ASP A 357 -18.73 -18.23 13.85
C ASP A 357 -17.76 -17.08 13.57
N GLU A 358 -16.95 -17.11 12.51
CA GLU A 358 -16.45 -15.89 11.82
C GLU A 358 -17.64 -15.17 11.15
N ALA A 359 -18.55 -14.77 12.03
CA ALA A 359 -19.79 -14.07 11.81
C ALA A 359 -19.59 -12.56 11.87
N ASP A 360 -18.35 -12.09 11.96
CA ASP A 360 -18.03 -10.70 12.19
C ASP A 360 -18.39 -9.82 11.00
N GLU A 361 -18.16 -10.25 9.76
CA GLU A 361 -18.48 -9.39 8.62
C GLU A 361 -19.98 -9.23 8.40
N TRP A 362 -20.75 -10.33 8.48
CA TRP A 362 -22.20 -10.27 8.31
C TRP A 362 -22.88 -9.55 9.48
N THR A 363 -22.40 -9.78 10.71
CA THR A 363 -22.88 -9.08 11.90
C THR A 363 -22.53 -7.61 11.84
N ARG A 364 -21.28 -7.27 11.53
CA ARG A 364 -20.83 -5.88 11.36
C ARG A 364 -21.63 -5.16 10.28
N TYR A 365 -21.90 -5.81 9.15
CA TYR A 365 -22.74 -5.23 8.10
C TYR A 365 -24.16 -4.94 8.61
N VAL A 366 -24.80 -5.89 9.30
CA VAL A 366 -26.15 -5.70 9.85
C VAL A 366 -26.19 -4.62 10.93
N GLU A 367 -25.23 -4.58 11.84
CA GLU A 367 -25.18 -3.54 12.89
C GLU A 367 -24.87 -2.16 12.30
N GLN A 368 -24.00 -2.08 11.28
CA GLN A 368 -23.82 -0.85 10.50
C GLN A 368 -25.10 -0.44 9.78
N PHE A 369 -25.85 -1.39 9.22
CA PHE A 369 -27.14 -1.13 8.57
C PHE A 369 -28.18 -0.57 9.55
N ILE A 370 -28.30 -1.18 10.73
CA ILE A 370 -29.18 -0.72 11.82
C ILE A 370 -28.82 0.71 12.23
N SER A 371 -27.54 0.97 12.44
CA SER A 371 -27.02 2.29 12.82
C SER A 371 -27.27 3.34 11.72
N ARG A 372 -26.96 3.00 10.45
CA ARG A 372 -27.08 3.90 9.30
C ARG A 372 -28.50 4.42 9.11
N TYR A 373 -29.49 3.53 9.18
CA TYR A 373 -30.90 3.92 8.99
C TYR A 373 -31.61 4.34 10.28
N ARG A 374 -30.90 4.34 11.41
CA ARG A 374 -31.45 4.62 12.75
C ARG A 374 -32.75 3.84 12.96
N LEU A 375 -32.66 2.52 12.78
CA LEU A 375 -33.80 1.63 12.90
C LEU A 375 -34.31 1.61 14.34
N ASP A 376 -35.63 1.54 14.51
CA ASP A 376 -36.24 1.34 15.83
C ASP A 376 -35.98 -0.08 16.35
N ASP A 377 -36.35 -0.34 17.61
CA ASP A 377 -36.06 -1.63 18.26
C ASP A 377 -36.73 -2.82 17.55
N ASP A 378 -37.94 -2.65 17.02
CA ASP A 378 -38.67 -3.70 16.29
C ASP A 378 -38.02 -4.00 14.93
N GLN A 379 -37.62 -2.94 14.21
CA GLN A 379 -36.89 -3.04 12.96
C GLN A 379 -35.51 -3.69 13.17
N ALA A 380 -34.78 -3.28 14.21
CA ALA A 380 -33.47 -3.84 14.55
C ALA A 380 -33.58 -5.31 14.96
N ALA A 381 -34.58 -5.68 15.77
CA ALA A 381 -34.87 -7.07 16.11
C ALA A 381 -35.14 -7.92 14.85
N ARG A 382 -35.89 -7.38 13.88
CA ARG A 382 -36.15 -8.04 12.60
C ARG A 382 -34.89 -8.22 11.76
N CYS A 383 -34.01 -7.21 11.70
CA CYS A 383 -32.72 -7.31 11.02
C CYS A 383 -31.82 -8.41 11.63
N ARG A 384 -31.75 -8.48 12.96
CA ARG A 384 -30.99 -9.53 13.67
C ARG A 384 -31.57 -10.92 13.45
N LEU A 385 -32.90 -11.05 13.35
CA LEU A 385 -33.55 -12.31 12.97
C LEU A 385 -33.15 -12.74 11.54
N PHE A 386 -33.08 -11.81 10.58
CA PHE A 386 -32.62 -12.13 9.22
C PHE A 386 -31.17 -12.59 9.22
N LEU A 387 -30.30 -11.93 9.98
CA LEU A 387 -28.90 -12.34 10.16
C LEU A 387 -28.81 -13.75 10.75
N GLN A 388 -29.58 -14.06 11.80
CA GLN A 388 -29.60 -15.39 12.42
C GLN A 388 -29.98 -16.48 11.39
N GLN A 389 -31.04 -16.23 10.61
CA GLN A 389 -31.47 -17.16 9.56
C GLN A 389 -30.40 -17.36 8.47
N ALA A 390 -29.76 -16.27 8.04
CA ALA A 390 -28.71 -16.32 7.03
C ALA A 390 -27.47 -17.08 7.56
N ARG A 391 -27.08 -16.88 8.83
CA ARG A 391 -26.01 -17.62 9.50
C ARG A 391 -26.30 -19.11 9.59
N GLU A 392 -27.52 -19.48 9.93
CA GLU A 392 -27.91 -20.89 10.01
C GLU A 392 -27.83 -21.58 8.63
N ARG A 393 -28.30 -20.91 7.56
CA ARG A 393 -28.16 -21.42 6.19
C ARG A 393 -26.70 -21.53 5.77
N ARG A 394 -25.86 -20.54 6.09
CA ARG A 394 -24.40 -20.58 5.85
C ARG A 394 -23.77 -21.79 6.57
N ARG A 395 -24.12 -22.01 7.84
CA ARG A 395 -23.62 -23.14 8.64
C ARG A 395 -24.01 -24.47 8.00
N GLN A 396 -25.29 -24.66 7.65
CA GLN A 396 -25.77 -25.88 6.99
C GLN A 396 -25.05 -26.12 5.65
N TYR A 397 -24.85 -25.07 4.86
CA TYR A 397 -24.11 -25.15 3.61
C TYR A 397 -22.66 -25.61 3.83
N LEU A 398 -21.93 -24.95 4.74
CA LEU A 398 -20.54 -25.29 5.05
C LEU A 398 -20.40 -26.71 5.59
N VAL A 399 -21.32 -27.15 6.46
CA VAL A 399 -21.38 -28.54 6.93
C VAL A 399 -21.55 -29.51 5.76
N SER A 400 -22.48 -29.24 4.84
CA SER A 400 -22.73 -30.10 3.67
C SER A 400 -21.57 -30.14 2.66
N ARG A 401 -20.67 -29.15 2.70
CA ARG A 401 -19.50 -29.03 1.81
C ARG A 401 -18.18 -29.33 2.51
N ARG A 402 -18.20 -29.70 3.78
CA ARG A 402 -17.02 -29.91 4.63
C ARG A 402 -16.02 -30.86 3.99
N GLU A 403 -16.45 -32.06 3.60
CA GLU A 403 -15.57 -33.08 3.01
C GLU A 403 -14.90 -32.58 1.73
N ARG A 404 -15.64 -31.86 0.87
CA ARG A 404 -15.10 -31.33 -0.38
C ARG A 404 -14.10 -30.20 -0.15
N LEU A 405 -14.35 -29.33 0.83
CA LEU A 405 -13.41 -28.28 1.25
C LEU A 405 -12.15 -28.89 1.89
N GLU A 406 -12.29 -29.94 2.70
CA GLU A 406 -11.16 -30.69 3.27
C GLU A 406 -10.34 -31.40 2.19
N ALA A 407 -11.00 -32.04 1.22
CA ALA A 407 -10.33 -32.65 0.07
C ALA A 407 -9.55 -31.62 -0.74
N LEU A 408 -10.14 -30.45 -0.98
CA LEU A 408 -9.49 -29.36 -1.69
C LEU A 408 -8.29 -28.78 -0.92
N ARG A 409 -8.39 -28.69 0.41
CA ARG A 409 -7.29 -28.28 1.29
C ARG A 409 -6.13 -29.28 1.28
N GLN A 410 -6.43 -30.58 1.28
CA GLN A 410 -5.43 -31.66 1.32
C GLN A 410 -4.79 -31.96 -0.05
N ARG A 411 -5.43 -31.55 -1.15
CA ARG A 411 -4.97 -31.82 -2.51
C ARG A 411 -3.60 -31.20 -2.79
N THR A 412 -2.59 -32.01 -3.09
CA THR A 412 -1.25 -31.54 -3.47
C THR A 412 -1.24 -31.03 -4.92
N TYR A 413 -0.74 -29.82 -5.12
CA TYR A 413 -0.61 -29.20 -6.44
C TYR A 413 0.84 -29.34 -6.91
N ARG A 414 1.04 -30.05 -8.02
CA ARG A 414 2.39 -30.29 -8.57
C ARG A 414 2.76 -29.25 -9.61
N THR A 415 1.77 -28.61 -10.22
CA THR A 415 1.95 -27.58 -11.25
C THR A 415 1.15 -26.32 -10.92
N ALA A 416 1.54 -25.19 -11.53
CA ALA A 416 0.77 -23.94 -11.47
C ALA A 416 -0.65 -24.10 -12.07
N GLY A 417 -0.81 -24.98 -13.07
CA GLY A 417 -2.10 -25.30 -13.66
C GLY A 417 -3.05 -25.97 -12.66
N ASP A 418 -2.54 -26.93 -11.88
CA ASP A 418 -3.34 -27.59 -10.84
C ASP A 418 -3.77 -26.61 -9.75
N ALA A 419 -2.87 -25.68 -9.36
CA ALA A 419 -3.19 -24.64 -8.37
C ALA A 419 -4.26 -23.65 -8.87
N ARG A 420 -4.29 -23.36 -10.19
CA ARG A 420 -5.37 -22.57 -10.81
C ARG A 420 -6.72 -23.29 -10.74
N LEU A 421 -6.76 -24.57 -11.10
CA LEU A 421 -7.98 -25.38 -11.01
C LEU A 421 -8.49 -25.48 -9.57
N GLY A 422 -7.60 -25.59 -8.59
CA GLY A 422 -7.97 -25.56 -7.18
C GLY A 422 -8.63 -24.25 -6.73
N ARG A 423 -8.15 -23.10 -7.24
CA ARG A 423 -8.76 -21.78 -6.98
C ARG A 423 -10.13 -21.63 -7.64
N GLU A 424 -10.26 -22.08 -8.89
CA GLU A 424 -11.54 -22.07 -9.61
C GLU A 424 -12.57 -22.95 -8.88
N GLU A 425 -12.18 -24.15 -8.43
CA GLU A 425 -13.04 -25.02 -7.64
C GLU A 425 -13.43 -24.40 -6.29
N LEU A 426 -12.50 -23.76 -5.58
CA LEU A 426 -12.83 -23.05 -4.34
C LEU A 426 -13.83 -21.92 -4.61
N SER A 427 -13.61 -21.10 -5.64
CA SER A 427 -14.52 -20.01 -6.00
C SER A 427 -15.94 -20.52 -6.28
N LEU A 428 -16.07 -21.61 -7.04
CA LEU A 428 -17.37 -22.24 -7.30
C LEU A 428 -18.04 -22.77 -6.02
N LEU A 429 -17.27 -23.29 -5.07
CA LEU A 429 -17.78 -23.75 -3.78
C LEU A 429 -18.23 -22.60 -2.87
N LEU A 430 -17.60 -21.43 -2.97
CA LEU A 430 -17.94 -20.27 -2.13
C LEU A 430 -19.05 -19.41 -2.71
N ARG A 431 -19.33 -19.46 -4.01
CA ARG A 431 -20.38 -18.67 -4.67
C ARG A 431 -21.75 -18.72 -3.96
N PRO A 432 -22.26 -19.87 -3.50
CA PRO A 432 -23.54 -19.89 -2.78
C PRO A 432 -23.52 -19.12 -1.45
N LEU A 433 -22.35 -18.89 -0.84
CA LEU A 433 -22.23 -18.03 0.35
C LEU A 433 -22.39 -16.56 -0.01
N ASP A 434 -21.86 -16.13 -1.15
CA ASP A 434 -22.05 -14.78 -1.67
C ASP A 434 -23.53 -14.54 -2.01
N ASP A 435 -24.18 -15.55 -2.62
CA ASP A 435 -25.61 -15.50 -2.91
C ASP A 435 -26.45 -15.37 -1.62
N LEU A 436 -26.14 -16.15 -0.57
CA LEU A 436 -26.78 -16.04 0.75
C LEU A 436 -26.60 -14.65 1.38
N PHE A 437 -25.43 -14.04 1.21
CA PHE A 437 -25.19 -12.68 1.69
C PHE A 437 -25.95 -11.64 0.88
N GLY A 438 -26.04 -11.82 -0.44
CA GLY A 438 -26.89 -11.00 -1.32
C GLY A 438 -28.36 -11.06 -0.94
N GLU A 439 -28.88 -12.26 -0.64
CA GLU A 439 -30.24 -12.43 -0.13
C GLU A 439 -30.47 -11.72 1.21
N LEU A 440 -29.49 -11.76 2.13
CA LEU A 440 -29.54 -11.02 3.39
C LEU A 440 -29.64 -9.51 3.14
N LYS A 441 -28.78 -8.95 2.28
CA LYS A 441 -28.81 -7.52 1.89
C LYS A 441 -30.18 -7.11 1.33
N ALA A 442 -30.70 -7.88 0.37
CA ALA A 442 -32.00 -7.62 -0.26
C ALA A 442 -33.17 -7.65 0.75
N ARG A 443 -33.10 -8.49 1.79
CA ARG A 443 -34.10 -8.50 2.88
C ARG A 443 -33.95 -7.30 3.81
N LEU A 444 -32.73 -6.90 4.14
CA LEU A 444 -32.45 -5.73 4.98
C LEU A 444 -32.94 -4.43 4.33
N GLU A 445 -32.75 -4.25 3.02
CA GLU A 445 -33.20 -3.06 2.26
C GLU A 445 -34.71 -2.80 2.30
N ARG A 446 -35.50 -3.81 2.67
CA ARG A 446 -36.97 -3.70 2.83
C ARG A 446 -37.40 -3.28 4.23
N VAL A 447 -36.49 -3.25 5.21
CA VAL A 447 -36.81 -2.94 6.61
C VAL A 447 -36.97 -1.44 6.87
N PRO A 448 -36.09 -0.54 6.37
CA PRO A 448 -36.24 0.90 6.58
C PRO A 448 -37.53 1.44 5.97
N THR A 449 -38.13 2.41 6.66
CA THR A 449 -39.28 3.16 6.13
C THR A 449 -38.83 4.11 5.00
N ARG A 450 -39.79 4.55 4.18
CA ARG A 450 -39.52 5.57 3.14
C ARG A 450 -38.85 6.82 3.72
N LYS A 451 -39.33 7.32 4.87
CA LYS A 451 -38.76 8.49 5.55
C LYS A 451 -37.32 8.27 6.01
N GLN A 452 -36.99 7.09 6.54
CA GLN A 452 -35.61 6.76 6.94
C GLN A 452 -34.66 6.70 5.73
N ARG A 453 -35.13 6.20 4.58
CA ARG A 453 -34.34 6.20 3.34
C ARG A 453 -34.08 7.61 2.83
N GLU A 454 -35.12 8.43 2.73
CA GLU A 454 -35.02 9.84 2.33
C GLU A 454 -34.11 10.64 3.28
N ALA A 455 -34.15 10.36 4.58
CA ALA A 455 -33.28 11.02 5.56
C ALA A 455 -31.79 10.69 5.35
N VAL A 456 -31.45 9.43 5.00
CA VAL A 456 -30.07 9.04 4.68
C VAL A 456 -29.62 9.68 3.37
N GLU A 457 -30.48 9.71 2.35
CA GLU A 457 -30.19 10.37 1.07
C GLU A 457 -29.94 11.88 1.24
N GLN A 458 -30.79 12.58 2.00
CA GLN A 458 -30.68 14.01 2.28
C GLN A 458 -29.45 14.35 3.13
N SER A 459 -29.00 13.43 3.98
CA SER A 459 -27.82 13.64 4.82
C SER A 459 -26.51 13.66 4.03
N GLY A 460 -26.54 13.42 2.71
CA GLY A 460 -25.33 13.38 1.87
C GLY A 460 -24.44 12.16 2.15
N VAL A 461 -24.85 11.27 3.07
CA VAL A 461 -24.22 9.96 3.31
C VAL A 461 -24.71 8.93 2.26
N ALA A 462 -24.96 9.41 1.04
CA ALA A 462 -25.41 8.60 -0.08
C ALA A 462 -24.35 7.55 -0.45
N GLU A 463 -24.83 6.35 -0.76
CA GLU A 463 -24.13 5.10 -1.01
C GLU A 463 -22.66 5.18 -1.46
N ARG A 464 -21.74 4.98 -0.51
CA ARG A 464 -20.56 4.16 -0.82
C ARG A 464 -21.00 2.69 -0.68
N PRO A 465 -21.16 1.93 -1.77
CA PRO A 465 -21.45 0.51 -1.65
C PRO A 465 -20.27 -0.14 -0.90
N ASN A 466 -20.55 -0.79 0.24
CA ASN A 466 -19.65 -1.79 0.83
C ASN A 466 -19.57 -2.94 -0.17
N ARG A 467 -18.67 -2.81 -1.14
CA ARG A 467 -18.25 -3.85 -2.09
C ARG A 467 -17.02 -4.55 -1.56
#